data_AF-A0A0Q9KPW8-F1
#
_entry.id   AF-A0A0Q9KPW8-F1
#
_cell.length_a   1.000
_cell.length_b   1.000
_cell.length_c   1.000
_cell.angle_alpha   90.00
_cell.angle_beta   90.00
_cell.angle_gamma   90.00
#
_symmetry.space_group_name_H-M   'P 1'
#
loop_
_entity.id
_entity.type
_entity.pdbx_description
1 polymer ?
#
loop_
_entity_poly.entity_id
_entity_poly.type
_entity_poly.pdbx_seq_one_letter_code
_entity_poly.pdbx_strand_id
1 'polypeptide(L)'
;MVQKWGARKISDNHPCEILADLYSISEKKEKYKELVYTFVGPAGNISRSWTNIANIMNLEFNHVCLAGNELAEHSHNYKFHTELEIVLKKSDVILTDSLPNQFRTEEYINKYQITLERMKLTKKHSILNPCPPFFRNEEVSEDVISSDYFVGHEFKKNLVYVQQAIILYCLFN
;
A
#
# COMPACT_ATOMS: atom_id res chain seq x y z
N MET A 1 7.59 23.57 9.63
CA MET A 1 6.44 23.79 8.72
C MET A 1 6.53 22.78 7.58
N VAL A 2 5.82 21.64 7.68
CA VAL A 2 5.80 20.65 6.61
C VAL A 2 4.76 21.09 5.59
N GLN A 3 5.22 21.41 4.39
CA GLN A 3 4.39 21.82 3.27
C GLN A 3 3.51 20.62 2.88
N LYS A 4 2.18 20.73 3.10
CA LYS A 4 1.20 19.75 2.65
C LYS A 4 1.16 19.78 1.12
N TRP A 5 1.93 18.93 0.47
CA TRP A 5 1.76 18.59 -0.94
C TRP A 5 0.61 17.59 -1.07
N GLY A 6 -0.61 18.06 -0.81
CA GLY A 6 -1.82 17.26 -1.01
C GLY A 6 -2.39 17.53 -2.38
N ALA A 7 -2.10 16.67 -3.36
CA ALA A 7 -3.00 16.55 -4.50
C ALA A 7 -4.43 16.32 -3.97
N ARG A 8 -5.41 16.99 -4.57
CA ARG A 8 -6.83 16.87 -4.18
C ARG A 8 -7.18 15.38 -4.14
N LYS A 9 -7.67 14.87 -3.00
CA LYS A 9 -8.11 13.49 -2.85
C LYS A 9 -9.24 13.26 -3.87
N ILE A 10 -8.93 12.61 -4.99
CA ILE A 10 -9.94 12.20 -5.96
C ILE A 10 -10.70 11.04 -5.30
N SER A 11 -12.04 11.09 -5.37
CA SER A 11 -12.90 10.18 -4.60
C SER A 11 -12.66 8.70 -4.92
N ASP A 12 -12.23 8.41 -6.14
CA ASP A 12 -12.32 7.05 -6.66
C ASP A 12 -10.96 6.35 -6.71
N ASN A 13 -9.89 7.02 -7.19
CA ASN A 13 -8.56 6.44 -7.44
C ASN A 13 -7.40 7.46 -7.30
N HIS A 14 -6.18 6.94 -7.12
CA HIS A 14 -4.90 7.66 -7.10
C HIS A 14 -3.85 6.98 -8.02
N PRO A 15 -4.05 6.99 -9.34
CA PRO A 15 -3.19 6.24 -10.27
C PRO A 15 -1.74 6.72 -10.27
N CYS A 16 -1.49 8.04 -10.21
CA CYS A 16 -0.13 8.57 -10.18
C CYS A 16 0.64 8.17 -8.91
N GLU A 17 -0.06 8.08 -7.77
CA GLU A 17 0.53 7.65 -6.50
C GLU A 17 1.01 6.20 -6.60
N ILE A 18 0.15 5.31 -7.11
CA ILE A 18 0.47 3.89 -7.20
C ILE A 18 1.52 3.60 -8.28
N LEU A 19 1.49 4.32 -9.40
CA LEU A 19 2.55 4.24 -10.40
C LEU A 19 3.90 4.69 -9.84
N ALA A 20 3.93 5.75 -9.05
CA ALA A 20 5.14 6.21 -8.38
C ALA A 20 5.64 5.19 -7.35
N ASP A 21 4.75 4.60 -6.55
CA ASP A 21 5.11 3.54 -5.62
C ASP A 21 5.69 2.31 -6.35
N LEU A 22 5.03 1.85 -7.41
CA LEU A 22 5.50 0.70 -8.17
C LEU A 22 6.86 0.98 -8.84
N TYR A 23 7.06 2.20 -9.34
CA TYR A 23 8.35 2.64 -9.88
C TYR A 23 9.44 2.62 -8.79
N SER A 24 9.19 3.22 -7.62
CA SER A 24 10.14 3.20 -6.49
C SER A 24 10.43 1.77 -5.99
N ILE A 25 9.45 0.86 -6.03
CA ILE A 25 9.67 -0.55 -5.72
C ILE A 25 10.55 -1.21 -6.76
N SER A 26 10.35 -0.91 -8.05
CA SER A 26 11.16 -1.48 -9.14
C SER A 26 12.64 -1.08 -9.05
N GLU A 27 12.95 0.11 -8.51
CA GLU A 27 14.34 0.55 -8.28
C GLU A 27 15.02 -0.23 -7.14
N LYS A 28 14.25 -0.73 -6.16
CA LYS A 28 14.77 -1.51 -5.02
C LYS A 28 14.72 -3.02 -5.23
N LYS A 29 13.84 -3.50 -6.11
CA LYS A 29 13.49 -4.92 -6.28
C LYS A 29 13.48 -5.26 -7.76
N GLU A 30 14.57 -5.86 -8.25
CA GLU A 30 14.75 -6.23 -9.66
C GLU A 30 13.54 -7.03 -10.21
N LYS A 31 13.07 -8.02 -9.45
CA LYS A 31 11.92 -8.86 -9.80
C LYS A 31 10.60 -8.38 -9.22
N TYR A 32 10.36 -7.06 -9.21
CA TYR A 32 9.18 -6.48 -8.56
C TYR A 32 7.84 -7.10 -9.02
N LYS A 33 7.74 -7.49 -10.30
CA LYS A 33 6.53 -8.14 -10.84
C LYS A 33 6.23 -9.53 -10.26
N GLU A 34 7.24 -10.20 -9.71
CA GLU A 34 7.11 -11.53 -9.09
C GLU A 34 6.82 -11.44 -7.57
N LEU A 35 6.75 -10.22 -7.02
CA LEU A 35 6.50 -10.00 -5.60
C LEU A 35 5.03 -10.18 -5.24
N VAL A 36 4.79 -10.56 -3.98
CA VAL A 36 3.46 -10.59 -3.40
C VAL A 36 3.20 -9.27 -2.67
N TYR A 37 2.23 -8.52 -3.18
CA TYR A 37 1.78 -7.25 -2.60
C TYR A 37 0.61 -7.51 -1.66
N THR A 38 0.58 -6.84 -0.51
CA THR A 38 -0.50 -7.01 0.48
C THR A 38 -0.92 -5.66 1.02
N PHE A 39 -2.13 -5.24 0.68
CA PHE A 39 -2.76 -4.06 1.27
C PHE A 39 -3.54 -4.45 2.52
N VAL A 40 -3.25 -3.78 3.64
CA VAL A 40 -3.97 -3.94 4.90
C VAL A 40 -4.73 -2.64 5.15
N GLY A 41 -6.05 -2.70 5.29
CA GLY A 41 -6.86 -1.50 5.44
C GLY A 41 -8.22 -1.61 4.76
N PRO A 42 -9.16 -0.70 5.05
CA PRO A 42 -10.47 -0.69 4.42
C PRO A 42 -10.44 -0.31 2.93
N ALA A 43 -11.50 -0.70 2.22
CA ALA A 43 -11.69 -0.37 0.82
C ALA A 43 -11.71 1.15 0.60
N GLY A 44 -10.65 1.65 -0.04
CA GLY A 44 -10.46 3.06 -0.36
C GLY A 44 -9.82 3.27 -1.73
N ASN A 45 -9.63 4.52 -2.10
CA ASN A 45 -9.05 4.90 -3.39
C ASN A 45 -7.63 4.35 -3.61
N ILE A 46 -6.80 4.24 -2.57
CA ILE A 46 -5.48 3.58 -2.62
C ILE A 46 -5.61 2.08 -2.92
N SER A 47 -6.43 1.34 -2.16
CA SER A 47 -6.65 -0.10 -2.37
C SER A 47 -7.25 -0.42 -3.75
N ARG A 48 -8.18 0.41 -4.24
CA ARG A 48 -8.76 0.31 -5.58
C ARG A 48 -7.71 0.53 -6.66
N SER A 49 -6.85 1.53 -6.48
CA SER A 49 -5.77 1.83 -7.43
C SER A 49 -4.73 0.72 -7.48
N TRP A 50 -4.39 0.13 -6.33
CA TRP A 50 -3.54 -1.06 -6.28
C TRP A 50 -4.17 -2.29 -6.93
N THR A 51 -5.47 -2.50 -6.72
CA THR A 51 -6.20 -3.59 -7.40
C THR A 51 -6.17 -3.41 -8.92
N ASN A 52 -6.39 -2.17 -9.40
CA ASN A 52 -6.34 -1.85 -10.82
C ASN A 52 -4.96 -2.11 -11.42
N ILE A 53 -3.88 -1.62 -10.79
CA ILE A 53 -2.53 -1.85 -11.32
C ILE A 53 -2.13 -3.32 -11.24
N ALA A 54 -2.57 -4.06 -10.22
CA ALA A 54 -2.31 -5.49 -10.11
C ALA A 54 -2.90 -6.26 -11.28
N ASN A 55 -4.13 -5.93 -11.69
CA ASN A 55 -4.76 -6.51 -12.87
C ASN A 55 -4.01 -6.14 -14.17
N ILE A 56 -3.63 -4.87 -14.34
CA ILE A 56 -2.95 -4.39 -15.56
C ILE A 56 -1.55 -4.99 -15.71
N MET A 57 -0.81 -5.09 -14.60
CA MET A 57 0.60 -5.48 -14.58
C MET A 57 0.81 -6.96 -14.24
N ASN A 58 -0.27 -7.72 -14.09
CA ASN A 58 -0.29 -9.11 -13.67
C ASN A 58 0.49 -9.37 -12.36
N LEU A 59 0.21 -8.57 -11.32
CA LEU A 59 0.84 -8.71 -10.00
C LEU A 59 0.01 -9.64 -9.10
N GLU A 60 0.65 -10.36 -8.17
CA GLU A 60 -0.06 -11.05 -7.09
C GLU A 60 -0.38 -10.06 -5.96
N PHE A 61 -1.67 -9.77 -5.78
CA PHE A 61 -2.14 -8.77 -4.82
C PHE A 61 -3.18 -9.35 -3.85
N ASN A 62 -2.90 -9.18 -2.56
CA ASN A 62 -3.79 -9.53 -1.46
C ASN A 62 -4.35 -8.25 -0.83
N HIS A 63 -5.64 -8.27 -0.48
CA HIS A 63 -6.30 -7.23 0.29
C HIS A 63 -6.79 -7.84 1.60
N VAL A 64 -6.38 -7.27 2.74
CA VAL A 64 -6.72 -7.73 4.08
C VAL A 64 -7.55 -6.68 4.81
N CYS A 65 -8.78 -7.02 5.19
CA CYS A 65 -9.66 -6.18 5.99
C CYS A 65 -10.82 -6.99 6.62
N LEU A 66 -11.70 -6.34 7.37
CA LEU A 66 -13.01 -6.88 7.76
C LEU A 66 -13.86 -7.22 6.54
N ALA A 67 -14.60 -8.33 6.62
CA ALA A 67 -15.58 -8.73 5.60
C ALA A 67 -16.53 -7.57 5.24
N GLY A 68 -16.93 -7.51 3.97
CA GLY A 68 -17.67 -6.38 3.40
C GLY A 68 -16.79 -5.26 2.81
N ASN A 69 -15.46 -5.43 2.82
CA ASN A 69 -14.49 -4.54 2.17
C ASN A 69 -13.90 -5.12 0.89
N GLU A 70 -14.47 -6.22 0.38
CA GLU A 70 -14.06 -6.83 -0.88
C GLU A 70 -14.22 -5.82 -2.04
N LEU A 71 -13.23 -5.74 -2.92
CA LEU A 71 -13.25 -4.85 -4.09
C LEU A 71 -13.68 -5.56 -5.37
N ALA A 72 -13.52 -6.88 -5.41
CA ALA A 72 -13.80 -7.74 -6.55
C ALA A 72 -13.92 -9.21 -6.10
N GLU A 73 -14.31 -10.08 -7.03
CA GLU A 73 -14.19 -11.53 -6.84
C GLU A 73 -12.72 -11.97 -6.84
N HIS A 74 -12.45 -13.11 -6.22
CA HIS A 74 -11.10 -13.66 -6.17
C HIS A 74 -10.57 -14.02 -7.56
N SER A 75 -9.33 -13.62 -7.81
CA SER A 75 -8.58 -13.91 -9.04
C SER A 75 -7.11 -14.15 -8.72
N HIS A 76 -6.29 -14.33 -9.75
CA HIS A 76 -4.84 -14.34 -9.58
C HIS A 76 -4.30 -13.00 -9.04
N ASN A 77 -4.88 -11.89 -9.51
CA ASN A 77 -4.42 -10.52 -9.24
C ASN A 77 -5.19 -9.82 -8.12
N TYR A 78 -6.14 -10.51 -7.48
CA TYR A 78 -6.84 -9.99 -6.31
C TYR A 78 -7.34 -11.14 -5.44
N LYS A 79 -6.89 -11.19 -4.18
CA LYS A 79 -7.42 -12.12 -3.17
C LYS A 79 -7.76 -11.36 -1.90
N PHE A 80 -9.00 -11.47 -1.44
CA PHE A 80 -9.43 -10.87 -0.19
C PHE A 80 -9.24 -11.82 1.00
N HIS A 81 -8.86 -11.30 2.16
CA HIS A 81 -8.67 -12.10 3.38
C HIS A 81 -9.11 -11.31 4.61
N THR A 82 -9.56 -12.01 5.65
CA THR A 82 -9.82 -11.43 6.98
C THR A 82 -8.72 -11.73 8.00
N GLU A 83 -7.82 -12.66 7.67
CA GLU A 83 -6.79 -13.19 8.57
C GLU A 83 -5.40 -12.67 8.19
N LEU A 84 -4.97 -11.59 8.84
CA LEU A 84 -3.74 -10.88 8.50
C LEU A 84 -2.50 -11.77 8.62
N GLU A 85 -2.34 -12.46 9.75
CA GLU A 85 -1.12 -13.18 10.12
C GLU A 85 -0.78 -14.32 9.15
N ILE A 86 -1.78 -14.91 8.49
CA ILE A 86 -1.59 -15.97 7.48
C ILE A 86 -1.06 -15.37 6.18
N VAL A 87 -1.60 -14.21 5.77
CA VAL A 87 -1.22 -13.54 4.53
C VAL A 87 0.19 -12.98 4.64
N LEU A 88 0.54 -12.37 5.78
CA LEU A 88 1.85 -11.77 6.02
C LEU A 88 3.01 -12.71 5.66
N LYS A 89 2.92 -14.00 6.02
CA LYS A 89 3.96 -15.02 5.73
C LYS A 89 4.32 -15.16 4.26
N LYS A 90 3.44 -14.72 3.36
CA LYS A 90 3.62 -14.80 1.91
C LYS A 90 3.97 -13.45 1.28
N SER A 91 3.91 -12.36 2.04
CA SER A 91 4.01 -10.99 1.52
C SER A 91 5.45 -10.51 1.40
N ASP A 92 5.75 -9.81 0.31
CA ASP A 92 7.02 -9.13 0.05
C ASP A 92 6.90 -7.61 0.23
N VAL A 93 5.71 -7.05 -0.05
CA VAL A 93 5.42 -5.62 0.08
C VAL A 93 4.13 -5.45 0.88
N ILE A 94 4.23 -4.83 2.05
CA ILE A 94 3.09 -4.44 2.87
C ILE A 94 2.73 -2.99 2.56
N LEU A 95 1.45 -2.78 2.27
CA LEU A 95 0.85 -1.50 1.90
C LEU A 95 -0.27 -1.18 2.88
N THR A 96 -0.47 0.09 3.20
CA THR A 96 -1.61 0.56 4.00
C THR A 96 -1.90 2.02 3.67
N ASP A 97 -3.05 2.52 4.13
CA ASP A 97 -3.44 3.93 4.10
C ASP A 97 -3.99 4.33 5.48
N SER A 98 -4.11 5.63 5.71
CA SER A 98 -4.77 6.20 6.86
C SER A 98 -6.18 5.65 7.07
N LEU A 99 -6.52 5.36 8.33
CA LEU A 99 -7.83 4.83 8.67
C LEU A 99 -8.92 5.92 8.58
N PRO A 100 -10.05 5.63 7.91
CA PRO A 100 -11.28 6.40 8.07
C PRO A 100 -11.78 6.33 9.52
N ASN A 101 -12.50 7.37 9.99
CA ASN A 101 -12.94 7.47 11.38
C ASN A 101 -13.67 6.22 11.90
N GLN A 102 -14.50 5.58 11.07
CA GLN A 102 -15.25 4.39 11.47
C GLN A 102 -14.39 3.14 11.72
N PHE A 103 -13.13 3.12 11.25
CA PHE A 103 -12.18 2.02 11.46
C PHE A 103 -11.14 2.33 12.54
N ARG A 104 -11.20 3.51 13.18
CA ARG A 104 -10.32 3.89 14.30
C ARG A 104 -10.84 3.35 15.63
N THR A 105 -11.22 2.08 15.66
CA THR A 105 -11.64 1.38 16.87
C THR A 105 -10.50 0.53 17.40
N GLU A 106 -10.43 0.35 18.72
CA GLU A 106 -9.41 -0.52 19.33
C GLU A 106 -9.48 -1.95 18.79
N GLU A 107 -10.68 -2.47 18.54
CA GLU A 107 -10.88 -3.80 17.96
C GLU A 107 -10.22 -3.92 16.59
N TYR A 108 -10.48 -2.98 15.69
CA TYR A 108 -9.91 -2.99 14.34
C TYR A 108 -8.39 -2.80 14.38
N ILE A 109 -7.91 -1.84 15.17
CA ILE A 109 -6.48 -1.53 15.30
C ILE A 109 -5.74 -2.75 15.86
N ASN A 110 -6.22 -3.36 16.94
CA ASN A 110 -5.59 -4.56 17.49
C ASN A 110 -5.55 -5.70 16.45
N LYS A 111 -6.61 -5.86 15.66
CA LYS A 111 -6.69 -6.90 14.64
C LYS A 111 -5.77 -6.66 13.43
N TYR A 112 -5.63 -5.42 12.95
CA TYR A 112 -5.00 -5.16 11.65
C TYR A 112 -3.80 -4.21 11.66
N GLN A 113 -3.47 -3.54 12.76
CA GLN A 113 -2.32 -2.63 12.82
C GLN A 113 -1.05 -3.34 12.36
N ILE A 114 -0.29 -2.71 11.48
CA ILE A 114 1.00 -3.24 11.06
C ILE A 114 2.02 -2.87 12.14
N THR A 115 2.46 -3.87 12.89
CA THR A 115 3.47 -3.73 13.94
C THR A 115 4.83 -4.25 13.50
N LEU A 116 5.88 -3.93 14.23
CA LEU A 116 7.22 -4.50 13.99
C LEU A 116 7.20 -6.03 14.10
N GLU A 117 6.51 -6.58 15.11
CA GLU A 117 6.35 -8.02 15.27
C GLU A 117 5.60 -8.67 14.09
N ARG A 118 4.57 -8.01 13.55
CA ARG A 118 3.87 -8.48 12.35
C ARG A 118 4.76 -8.41 11.11
N MET A 119 5.56 -7.36 10.94
CA MET A 119 6.51 -7.29 9.83
C MET A 119 7.54 -8.42 9.89
N LYS A 120 7.97 -8.88 11.07
CA LYS A 120 8.87 -10.04 11.21
C LYS A 120 8.27 -11.36 10.70
N LEU A 121 6.94 -11.46 10.60
CA LEU A 121 6.27 -12.65 10.06
C LEU A 121 6.36 -12.73 8.53
N THR A 122 6.68 -11.63 7.86
CA THR A 122 6.70 -11.56 6.40
C THR A 122 7.93 -12.21 5.78
N LYS A 123 7.97 -12.27 4.44
CA LYS A 123 9.15 -12.82 3.75
C LYS A 123 10.40 -12.00 4.05
N LYS A 124 11.57 -12.65 3.94
CA LYS A 124 12.86 -11.97 4.11
C LYS A 124 12.98 -10.78 3.16
N HIS A 125 13.53 -9.68 3.67
CA HIS A 125 13.70 -8.42 2.93
C HIS A 125 12.38 -7.78 2.46
N SER A 126 11.25 -8.10 3.08
CA SER A 126 10.00 -7.39 2.82
C SER A 126 10.13 -5.89 3.11
N ILE A 127 9.23 -5.09 2.54
CA ILE A 127 9.15 -3.65 2.82
C ILE A 127 7.74 -3.23 3.23
N LEU A 128 7.65 -2.14 3.98
CA LEU A 128 6.42 -1.47 4.40
C LEU A 128 6.34 -0.09 3.75
N ASN A 129 5.31 0.13 2.92
CA ASN A 129 5.02 1.39 2.24
C ASN A 129 3.60 1.89 2.56
N PRO A 130 3.43 2.66 3.67
CA PRO A 130 2.16 3.32 3.98
C PRO A 130 1.98 4.56 3.09
N CYS A 131 0.77 4.78 2.59
CA CYS A 131 0.43 5.99 1.83
C CYS A 131 0.31 7.20 2.77
N PRO A 132 1.07 8.29 2.57
CA PRO A 132 0.93 9.50 3.37
C PRO A 132 -0.35 10.29 3.05
N PRO A 133 -0.95 10.98 4.04
CA PRO A 133 -0.59 10.92 5.46
C PRO A 133 -0.98 9.58 6.07
N PHE A 134 -0.15 9.08 6.98
CA PHE A 134 -0.41 7.90 7.81
C PHE A 134 -0.12 8.24 9.28
N PHE A 135 -0.70 7.48 10.22
CA PHE A 135 -0.73 7.77 11.65
C PHE A 135 -0.16 6.62 12.47
N ARG A 136 0.76 6.97 13.37
CA ARG A 136 1.31 6.03 14.37
C ARG A 136 0.22 5.70 15.39
N ASN A 137 0.25 4.45 15.87
CA ASN A 137 -0.70 3.87 16.81
C ASN A 137 -2.13 3.71 16.24
N GLU A 138 -2.34 3.99 14.95
CA GLU A 138 -3.54 3.65 14.20
C GLU A 138 -3.21 2.47 13.25
N GLU A 139 -3.01 2.70 11.95
CA GLU A 139 -2.68 1.64 10.98
C GLU A 139 -1.27 1.07 11.11
N VAL A 140 -0.33 1.83 11.69
CA VAL A 140 1.07 1.43 11.89
C VAL A 140 1.49 1.72 13.32
N SER A 141 2.30 0.85 13.93
CA SER A 141 2.91 1.14 15.22
C SER A 141 4.06 2.15 15.09
N GLU A 142 4.47 2.78 16.20
CA GLU A 142 5.59 3.71 16.16
C GLU A 142 6.92 3.04 15.82
N ASP A 143 7.18 1.87 16.40
CA ASP A 143 8.42 1.11 16.23
C ASP A 143 8.60 0.55 14.81
N VAL A 144 7.52 0.21 14.10
CA VAL A 144 7.63 -0.26 12.71
C VAL A 144 8.09 0.86 11.76
N ILE A 145 7.66 2.10 12.03
CA ILE A 145 8.08 3.28 11.24
C ILE A 145 9.54 3.65 11.49
N SER A 146 10.08 3.32 12.66
CA SER A 146 11.51 3.48 12.98
C SER A 146 12.37 2.30 12.54
N SER A 147 11.80 1.26 11.92
CA SER A 147 12.52 0.06 11.51
C SER A 147 12.97 0.09 10.05
N ASP A 148 13.90 -0.79 9.69
CA ASP A 148 14.38 -0.96 8.30
C ASP A 148 13.31 -1.48 7.33
N TYR A 149 12.16 -1.93 7.83
CA TYR A 149 11.04 -2.30 6.98
C TYR A 149 10.41 -1.08 6.29
N PHE A 150 10.36 0.06 6.99
CA PHE A 150 9.74 1.26 6.44
C PHE A 150 10.59 1.81 5.30
N VAL A 151 9.97 1.99 4.12
CA VAL A 151 10.66 2.47 2.91
C VAL A 151 11.21 3.90 3.01
N GLY A 152 10.80 4.65 4.03
CA GLY A 152 11.18 6.04 4.26
C GLY A 152 10.33 7.03 3.45
N HIS A 153 10.30 8.28 3.89
CA HIS A 153 9.54 9.33 3.19
C HIS A 153 10.09 9.63 1.79
N GLU A 154 11.37 9.37 1.56
CA GLU A 154 12.03 9.59 0.28
C GLU A 154 11.49 8.71 -0.84
N PHE A 155 10.78 7.64 -0.48
CA PHE A 155 10.09 6.77 -1.43
C PHE A 155 9.07 7.53 -2.30
N LYS A 156 8.58 8.68 -1.80
CA LYS A 156 7.62 9.54 -2.51
C LYS A 156 8.26 10.60 -3.39
N LYS A 157 9.60 10.74 -3.41
CA LYS A 157 10.29 11.66 -4.34
C LYS A 157 9.97 11.33 -5.81
N ASN A 158 9.77 10.06 -6.13
CA ASN A 158 9.44 9.63 -7.49
C ASN A 158 8.05 10.08 -7.97
N LEU A 159 7.18 10.55 -7.08
CA LEU A 159 5.85 11.04 -7.46
C LEU A 159 5.93 12.18 -8.48
N VAL A 160 6.81 13.15 -8.28
CA VAL A 160 6.95 14.29 -9.20
C VAL A 160 7.46 13.84 -10.57
N TYR A 161 8.45 12.94 -10.61
CA TYR A 161 9.03 12.46 -11.85
C TYR A 161 8.05 11.61 -12.65
N VAL A 162 7.30 10.73 -11.98
CA VAL A 162 6.26 9.92 -12.63
C VAL A 162 5.11 10.81 -13.13
N GLN A 163 4.68 11.81 -12.37
CA GLN A 163 3.68 12.77 -12.84
C GLN A 163 4.15 13.54 -14.07
N GLN A 164 5.41 14.01 -14.08
CA GLN A 164 6.00 14.65 -15.26
C GLN A 164 6.02 13.71 -16.47
N ALA A 165 6.42 12.45 -16.29
CA ALA A 165 6.43 11.46 -17.37
C ALA A 165 5.01 11.20 -17.93
N ILE A 166 3.99 11.11 -17.06
CA ILE A 166 2.59 10.96 -17.47
C ILE A 166 2.12 12.18 -18.27
N ILE A 167 2.41 13.40 -17.81
CA ILE A 167 2.05 14.63 -18.52
C ILE A 167 2.71 14.66 -19.91
N LEU A 168 4.00 14.36 -20.00
CA LEU A 168 4.72 14.28 -21.27
C LEU A 168 4.09 13.23 -22.19
N TYR A 169 3.77 12.04 -21.66
CA TYR A 169 3.11 11.00 -22.44
C TYR A 169 1.78 11.49 -23.03
N CYS A 170 0.90 12.09 -22.20
CA CYS A 170 -0.40 12.59 -22.65
C CYS A 170 -0.35 13.79 -23.61
N LEU A 171 0.72 14.57 -23.62
CA LEU A 171 0.88 15.71 -24.54
C LEU A 171 1.46 15.29 -25.89
N PHE A 172 2.22 14.20 -25.93
CA PHE A 172 3.01 13.81 -27.10
C PHE A 172 2.59 12.46 -27.72
N ASN A 173 1.61 11.75 -27.13
CA ASN A 173 0.99 10.54 -27.67
C ASN A 173 -0.54 10.68 -27.61
#